data_AF-A0A7J2H7E0-F1
#
_entry.id   AF-A0A7J2H7E0-F1
#
_cell.length_a   1.000
_cell.length_b   1.000
_cell.length_c   1.000
_cell.angle_alpha   90.00
_cell.angle_beta   90.00
_cell.angle_gamma   90.00
#
_symmetry.space_group_name_H-M   'P 1'
#
loop_
_entity.id
_entity.type
_entity.pdbx_description
1 polymer ?
#
loop_
_entity_poly.entity_id
_entity_poly.type
_entity_poly.pdbx_seq_one_letter_code
_entity_poly.pdbx_strand_id
1 'polypeptide(L)'
;REQDEGNNEYVLRGAIRARSPELSLSISQAVVTAGVRTKLRLTVANVGRGRAVNARLEIDPPPGLKVSQTSWNLGELPPGASKAVEVEVLAERAGEYELPAQVRCTDECGRAGVYPQAFKLVAEKRPLKLRVEVSPPITTVLKPVKVNGSAPPEAADLRLEIMIRRPGGEWTKVGEVEVGKDGSFSFTYTPKKAGRYEVGVHYPGDEVWAEASAYASLEVRRINVTVILRAPSRIPLREEARIKILIRPARTARGLLKLIAPNGSSIGIAVELEGGEAEVSLKPDRVGSWTIEFLVPGDDVYEDGRASLVLTVVAVRLAASPPAVAAAIATGAAVSVATMISSVRKAISSTAERVRRALEGLGIRPPEWLEALCNIYLEEVFKSVTEKEVPPPSAWRLITPPEFRALLFSIAIMSIVFSYVESGGAVLKPEVAVQVLLPATLASTAVTLTDELSEAVASKLRGFWAEYNIWPHGAISMILTGFLLNSPFASPARTLFAKGYPEEEKARLVLYKFLSLTALSGLFAALMNVGLDALGDAGLVAALATLFYSLFPVPPLPGYELVAVSKIWWLVTFIASGALYAAVLLRALQLYVIEALGLIALTLLLLEAVWRKLRGGGVLPKLIGG
;
A
#
# COMPACT_ATOMS: atom_id res chain seq x y z
N ARG A 1 8.02 -19.74 -130.55
CA ARG A 1 9.09 -18.74 -130.71
C ARG A 1 8.51 -17.63 -131.56
N GLU A 2 8.19 -16.53 -130.92
CA GLU A 2 8.20 -15.20 -131.51
C GLU A 2 8.66 -14.27 -130.38
N GLN A 3 9.58 -13.39 -130.72
CA GLN A 3 10.43 -12.61 -129.83
C GLN A 3 9.81 -11.22 -129.78
N ASP A 4 9.44 -10.75 -128.60
CA ASP A 4 9.13 -9.34 -128.35
C ASP A 4 10.25 -8.80 -127.44
N GLU A 5 11.01 -7.87 -128.00
CA GLU A 5 12.17 -7.25 -127.36
C GLU A 5 11.68 -6.20 -126.35
N GLY A 6 11.80 -6.49 -125.05
CA GLY A 6 11.57 -5.45 -124.04
C GLY A 6 11.45 -5.87 -122.58
N ASN A 7 11.15 -7.13 -122.26
CA ASN A 7 11.12 -7.58 -120.87
C ASN A 7 11.36 -9.09 -120.78
N ASN A 8 12.37 -9.51 -120.00
CA ASN A 8 12.70 -10.92 -119.73
C ASN A 8 11.65 -11.60 -118.82
N GLU A 9 10.36 -11.52 -119.15
CA GLU A 9 9.30 -12.26 -118.47
C GLU A 9 8.81 -13.42 -119.35
N TYR A 10 9.21 -14.63 -119.00
CA TYR A 10 8.65 -15.86 -119.54
C TYR A 10 7.27 -16.11 -118.93
N VAL A 11 6.19 -15.74 -119.63
CA VAL A 11 4.82 -16.09 -119.21
C VAL A 11 4.48 -17.50 -119.68
N LEU A 12 4.60 -18.47 -118.78
CA LEU A 12 4.11 -19.85 -118.96
C LEU A 12 2.57 -19.89 -118.88
N ARG A 13 1.87 -19.93 -120.01
CA ARG A 13 0.44 -20.26 -120.08
C ARG A 13 0.25 -21.75 -119.76
N GLY A 14 -0.33 -22.06 -118.59
CA GLY A 14 -0.63 -23.43 -118.13
C GLY A 14 -0.06 -23.80 -116.77
N ALA A 15 0.68 -22.91 -116.09
CA ALA A 15 1.17 -23.17 -114.74
C ALA A 15 0.03 -23.08 -113.71
N ILE A 16 -0.47 -24.23 -113.24
CA ILE A 16 -1.31 -24.31 -112.04
C ILE A 16 -0.43 -23.89 -110.86
N ARG A 17 -0.69 -22.72 -110.28
CA ARG A 17 -0.01 -22.25 -109.07
C ARG A 17 -0.30 -23.28 -107.96
N ALA A 18 0.73 -24.02 -107.55
CA ALA A 18 0.60 -25.03 -106.50
C ALA A 18 0.06 -24.37 -105.23
N ARG A 19 -1.05 -24.89 -104.70
CA ARG A 19 -1.64 -24.37 -103.46
C ARG A 19 -0.82 -24.92 -102.30
N SER A 20 -0.11 -24.06 -101.60
CA SER A 20 0.64 -24.43 -100.40
C SER A 20 -0.25 -24.35 -99.16
N PRO A 21 -0.15 -25.31 -98.22
CA PRO A 21 -0.67 -25.12 -96.87
C PRO A 21 0.11 -23.98 -96.19
N GLU A 22 -0.55 -23.24 -95.31
CA GLU A 22 0.10 -22.28 -94.40
C GLU A 22 -0.53 -22.51 -93.03
N LEU A 23 0.29 -22.89 -92.05
CA LEU A 23 -0.20 -23.26 -90.73
C LEU A 23 0.09 -22.15 -89.73
N SER A 24 -0.94 -21.74 -88.99
CA SER A 24 -0.83 -20.83 -87.85
C SER A 24 -1.05 -21.63 -86.58
N LEU A 25 -0.15 -21.46 -85.60
CA LEU A 25 -0.31 -22.04 -84.27
C LEU A 25 -0.65 -20.94 -83.25
N SER A 26 -1.54 -21.23 -82.32
CA SER A 26 -1.89 -20.34 -81.22
C SER A 26 -2.05 -21.11 -79.91
N ILE A 27 -1.73 -20.47 -78.78
CA ILE A 27 -1.87 -21.06 -77.44
C ILE A 27 -2.94 -20.32 -76.64
N SER A 28 -3.69 -21.04 -75.81
CA SER A 28 -4.81 -20.48 -75.04
C SER A 28 -4.39 -19.47 -73.97
N GLN A 29 -3.21 -19.64 -73.38
CA GLN A 29 -2.64 -18.73 -72.39
C GLN A 29 -1.12 -18.82 -72.44
N ALA A 30 -0.46 -17.68 -72.25
CA ALA A 30 0.98 -17.57 -72.20
C ALA A 30 1.52 -17.49 -70.76
N VAL A 31 0.65 -17.31 -69.77
CA VAL A 31 1.04 -17.19 -68.36
C VAL A 31 0.65 -18.48 -67.62
N VAL A 32 1.57 -19.04 -66.85
CA VAL A 32 1.35 -20.23 -66.01
C VAL A 32 1.89 -19.96 -64.60
N THR A 33 1.48 -20.76 -63.61
CA THR A 33 2.01 -20.63 -62.24
C THR A 33 3.08 -21.68 -61.97
N ALA A 34 4.24 -21.26 -61.46
CA ALA A 34 5.32 -22.17 -61.08
C ALA A 34 4.85 -23.21 -60.04
N GLY A 35 5.28 -24.46 -60.22
CA GLY A 35 4.92 -25.58 -59.36
C GLY A 35 3.49 -26.12 -59.54
N VAL A 36 2.68 -25.54 -60.44
CA VAL A 36 1.28 -25.95 -60.68
C VAL A 36 1.13 -26.55 -62.08
N ARG A 37 0.53 -27.74 -62.16
CA ARG A 37 0.17 -28.35 -63.45
C ARG A 37 -0.96 -27.56 -64.10
N THR A 38 -0.69 -27.00 -65.28
CA THR A 38 -1.60 -26.15 -66.03
C THR A 38 -1.94 -26.79 -67.37
N LYS A 39 -3.23 -26.87 -67.70
CA LYS A 39 -3.69 -27.32 -69.02
C LYS A 39 -3.63 -26.16 -70.01
N LEU A 40 -2.83 -26.31 -71.06
CA LEU A 40 -2.74 -25.39 -72.19
C LEU A 40 -3.41 -26.01 -73.41
N ARG A 41 -4.16 -25.21 -74.15
CA ARG A 41 -4.79 -25.63 -75.41
C ARG A 41 -4.01 -25.04 -76.58
N LEU A 42 -3.37 -25.89 -77.37
CA LEU A 42 -2.63 -25.54 -78.58
C LEU A 42 -3.54 -25.76 -79.79
N THR A 43 -3.78 -24.71 -80.58
CA THR A 43 -4.63 -24.78 -81.78
C THR A 43 -3.76 -24.60 -83.02
N VAL A 44 -3.88 -25.53 -83.96
CA VAL A 44 -3.24 -25.50 -85.28
C VAL A 44 -4.32 -25.26 -86.32
N ALA A 45 -4.22 -24.15 -87.06
CA ALA A 45 -5.16 -23.77 -88.11
C ALA A 45 -4.45 -23.70 -89.46
N ASN A 46 -5.06 -24.27 -90.51
CA ASN A 46 -4.58 -24.11 -91.88
C ASN A 46 -5.21 -22.85 -92.49
N VAL A 47 -4.44 -21.77 -92.54
CA VAL A 47 -4.82 -20.48 -93.12
C VAL A 47 -4.46 -20.38 -94.61
N GLY A 48 -3.68 -21.34 -95.11
CA GLY A 48 -3.26 -21.41 -96.51
C GLY A 48 -4.35 -21.96 -97.43
N ARG A 49 -4.01 -22.00 -98.73
CA ARG A 49 -4.95 -22.43 -99.79
C ARG A 49 -4.84 -23.91 -100.15
N GLY A 50 -3.78 -24.60 -99.70
CA GLY A 50 -3.55 -26.03 -99.93
C GLY A 50 -3.87 -26.89 -98.70
N ARG A 51 -4.20 -28.17 -98.91
CA ARG A 51 -4.41 -29.13 -97.81
C ARG A 51 -3.08 -29.50 -97.14
N ALA A 52 -3.08 -29.58 -95.82
CA ALA A 52 -2.01 -30.19 -95.04
C ALA A 52 -2.38 -31.64 -94.72
N VAL A 53 -1.70 -32.59 -95.35
CA VAL A 53 -1.91 -34.03 -95.16
C VAL A 53 -0.91 -34.57 -94.14
N ASN A 54 -1.34 -35.53 -93.31
CA ASN A 54 -0.52 -36.13 -92.24
C ASN A 54 0.12 -35.10 -91.29
N ALA A 55 -0.62 -34.06 -90.91
CA ALA A 55 -0.14 -33.05 -90.00
C ALA A 55 0.16 -33.65 -88.62
N ARG A 56 1.37 -33.43 -88.11
CA ARG A 56 1.82 -33.84 -86.78
C ARG A 56 2.39 -32.64 -86.05
N LEU A 57 1.85 -32.35 -84.86
CA LEU A 57 2.38 -31.34 -83.96
C LEU A 57 3.42 -32.00 -83.04
N GLU A 58 4.59 -31.41 -82.95
CA GLU A 58 5.67 -31.79 -82.04
C GLU A 58 6.06 -30.57 -81.20
N ILE A 59 6.23 -30.75 -79.90
CA ILE A 59 6.79 -29.72 -79.01
C ILE A 59 8.09 -30.22 -78.38
N ASP A 60 9.01 -29.31 -78.16
CA ASP A 60 10.31 -29.58 -77.53
C ASP A 60 10.41 -28.79 -76.22
N PRO A 61 10.18 -29.41 -75.05
CA PRO A 61 10.16 -28.70 -73.79
C PRO A 61 11.57 -28.26 -73.35
N PRO A 62 11.78 -26.98 -72.97
CA PRO A 62 13.04 -26.52 -72.42
C PRO A 62 13.30 -27.10 -71.00
N PRO A 63 14.55 -27.06 -70.50
CA PRO A 63 14.88 -27.43 -69.12
C PRO A 63 14.01 -26.67 -68.10
N GLY A 64 13.48 -27.40 -67.11
CA GLY A 64 12.61 -26.82 -66.08
C GLY A 64 11.14 -26.64 -66.47
N LEU A 65 10.74 -26.96 -67.71
CA LEU A 65 9.34 -27.05 -68.14
C LEU A 65 8.98 -28.50 -68.46
N LYS A 66 8.24 -29.16 -67.58
CA LYS A 66 7.74 -30.53 -67.80
C LYS A 66 6.43 -30.48 -68.59
N VAL A 67 6.28 -31.35 -69.59
CA VAL A 67 5.05 -31.47 -70.39
C VAL A 67 4.57 -32.92 -70.39
N SER A 68 3.25 -33.15 -70.43
CA SER A 68 2.67 -34.49 -70.35
C SER A 68 2.85 -35.34 -71.62
N GLN A 69 2.91 -34.69 -72.78
CA GLN A 69 3.04 -35.32 -74.09
C GLN A 69 3.76 -34.35 -75.03
N THR A 70 4.53 -34.88 -75.98
CA THR A 70 5.38 -34.07 -76.89
C THR A 70 4.98 -34.17 -78.37
N SER A 71 4.09 -35.10 -78.74
CA SER A 71 3.70 -35.30 -80.14
C SER A 71 2.23 -35.68 -80.28
N TRP A 72 1.52 -35.05 -81.22
CA TRP A 72 0.11 -35.33 -81.55
C TRP A 72 -0.08 -35.50 -83.05
N ASN A 73 -0.83 -36.53 -83.44
CA ASN A 73 -1.24 -36.71 -84.84
C ASN A 73 -2.54 -35.94 -85.09
N LEU A 74 -2.46 -34.90 -85.94
CA LEU A 74 -3.58 -34.05 -86.33
C LEU A 74 -4.27 -34.54 -87.61
N GLY A 75 -3.71 -35.53 -88.33
CA GLY A 75 -4.31 -36.05 -89.57
C GLY A 75 -4.38 -35.02 -90.69
N GLU A 76 -5.45 -35.03 -91.49
CA GLU A 76 -5.64 -34.04 -92.57
C GLU A 76 -6.28 -32.74 -92.03
N LEU A 77 -5.73 -31.60 -92.48
CA LEU A 77 -6.24 -30.25 -92.23
C LEU A 77 -6.53 -29.54 -93.56
N PRO A 78 -7.79 -29.54 -94.02
CA PRO A 78 -8.23 -28.76 -95.18
C PRO A 78 -8.01 -27.24 -95.01
N PRO A 79 -7.99 -26.47 -96.10
CA PRO A 79 -7.98 -25.00 -96.03
C PRO A 79 -9.12 -24.48 -95.14
N GLY A 80 -8.78 -23.63 -94.16
CA GLY A 80 -9.71 -23.07 -93.18
C GLY A 80 -10.05 -23.99 -91.99
N ALA A 81 -9.58 -25.23 -91.95
CA ALA A 81 -9.80 -26.13 -90.82
C ALA A 81 -8.79 -25.90 -89.70
N SER A 82 -9.22 -26.12 -88.46
CA SER A 82 -8.36 -26.06 -87.27
C SER A 82 -8.57 -27.26 -86.36
N LYS A 83 -7.50 -27.73 -85.71
CA LYS A 83 -7.57 -28.73 -84.63
C LYS A 83 -6.87 -28.20 -83.39
N ALA A 84 -7.43 -28.50 -82.23
CA ALA A 84 -6.85 -28.14 -80.95
C ALA A 84 -6.47 -29.39 -80.15
N VAL A 85 -5.35 -29.33 -79.45
CA VAL A 85 -4.88 -30.36 -78.52
C VAL A 85 -4.65 -29.75 -77.14
N GLU A 86 -4.81 -30.56 -76.11
CA GLU A 86 -4.52 -30.17 -74.73
C GLU A 86 -3.16 -30.74 -74.31
N VAL A 87 -2.32 -29.89 -73.72
CA VAL A 87 -1.04 -30.28 -73.12
C VAL A 87 -1.03 -29.82 -71.67
N GLU A 88 -0.68 -30.71 -70.74
CA GLU A 88 -0.42 -30.33 -69.35
C GLU A 88 1.04 -29.93 -69.22
N VAL A 89 1.28 -28.71 -68.74
CA VAL A 89 2.62 -28.20 -68.48
C VAL A 89 2.83 -27.94 -66.99
N LEU A 90 4.06 -28.12 -66.52
CA LEU A 90 4.51 -27.83 -65.16
C LEU A 90 5.85 -27.11 -65.26
N ALA A 91 5.84 -25.80 -65.02
CA ALA A 91 7.06 -25.03 -64.83
C ALA A 91 7.59 -25.29 -63.41
N GLU A 92 8.81 -25.77 -63.27
CA GLU A 92 9.41 -26.07 -61.96
C GLU A 92 9.80 -24.82 -61.19
N ARG A 93 10.08 -23.72 -61.90
CA ARG A 93 10.51 -22.43 -61.34
C ARG A 93 9.78 -21.30 -62.05
N ALA A 94 9.69 -20.14 -61.42
CA ALA A 94 9.22 -18.93 -62.06
C ALA A 94 10.28 -18.40 -63.06
N GLY A 95 9.84 -17.83 -64.18
CA GLY A 95 10.72 -17.34 -65.23
C GLY A 95 10.09 -17.38 -66.61
N GLU A 96 10.83 -16.91 -67.60
CA GLU A 96 10.44 -16.98 -69.00
C GLU A 96 10.94 -18.29 -69.62
N TYR A 97 10.03 -19.01 -70.27
CA TYR A 97 10.29 -20.25 -70.99
C TYR A 97 9.92 -20.05 -72.45
N GLU A 98 10.82 -20.41 -73.36
CA GLU A 98 10.47 -20.56 -74.76
C GLU A 98 10.06 -22.01 -75.00
N LEU A 99 8.83 -22.22 -75.47
CA LEU A 99 8.30 -23.53 -75.86
C LEU A 99 8.28 -23.63 -77.39
N PRO A 100 9.33 -24.20 -78.02
CA PRO A 100 9.33 -24.56 -79.42
C PRO A 100 8.23 -25.57 -79.74
N ALA A 101 7.42 -25.25 -80.74
CA ALA A 101 6.46 -26.14 -81.36
C ALA A 101 6.70 -26.17 -82.88
N GLN A 102 6.57 -27.33 -83.50
CA GLN A 102 6.66 -27.47 -84.95
C GLN A 102 5.54 -28.35 -85.48
N VAL A 103 4.96 -27.97 -86.62
CA VAL A 103 4.04 -28.85 -87.34
C VAL A 103 4.71 -29.38 -88.59
N ARG A 104 4.76 -30.70 -88.72
CA ARG A 104 5.22 -31.40 -89.93
C ARG A 104 4.01 -31.88 -90.70
N CYS A 105 3.92 -31.55 -91.99
CA CYS A 105 2.86 -32.05 -92.88
C CYS A 105 3.38 -32.22 -94.31
N THR A 106 2.62 -32.89 -95.16
CA THR A 106 2.87 -32.95 -96.61
C THR A 106 1.79 -32.18 -97.36
N ASP A 107 2.17 -31.46 -98.42
CA ASP A 107 1.22 -30.80 -99.32
C ASP A 107 0.49 -31.81 -100.24
N GLU A 108 -0.45 -31.33 -101.06
CA GLU A 108 -1.20 -32.12 -102.03
C GLU A 108 -0.32 -32.77 -103.12
N CYS A 109 0.94 -32.35 -103.25
CA CYS A 109 1.93 -32.86 -104.19
C CYS A 109 2.97 -33.78 -103.53
N GLY A 110 2.81 -34.12 -102.23
CA GLY A 110 3.74 -34.96 -101.49
C GLY A 110 5.02 -34.26 -101.01
N ARG A 111 5.12 -32.94 -101.11
CA ARG A 111 6.27 -32.18 -100.59
C ARG A 111 6.11 -31.98 -99.08
N ALA A 112 7.16 -32.27 -98.32
CA ALA A 112 7.18 -32.04 -96.88
C ALA A 112 7.34 -30.55 -96.56
N GLY A 113 6.53 -30.07 -95.61
CA GLY A 113 6.62 -28.74 -95.01
C GLY A 113 6.80 -28.84 -93.50
N VAL A 114 7.58 -27.91 -92.94
CA VAL A 114 7.79 -27.76 -91.50
C VAL A 114 7.48 -26.32 -91.12
N TYR A 115 6.59 -26.14 -90.15
CA TYR A 115 6.12 -24.83 -89.68
C TYR A 115 6.49 -24.69 -88.20
N PRO A 116 7.67 -24.11 -87.87
CA PRO A 116 8.08 -23.87 -86.50
C PRO A 116 7.43 -22.60 -85.94
N GLN A 117 7.06 -22.64 -84.66
CA GLN A 117 6.57 -21.51 -83.88
C GLN A 117 7.09 -21.66 -82.45
N ALA A 118 7.74 -20.62 -81.92
CA ALA A 118 8.08 -20.56 -80.50
C ALA A 118 6.98 -19.82 -79.74
N PHE A 119 6.52 -20.40 -78.63
CA PHE A 119 5.63 -19.73 -77.68
C PHE A 119 6.44 -19.23 -76.49
N LYS A 120 6.31 -17.96 -76.15
CA LYS A 120 6.86 -17.41 -74.91
C LYS A 120 5.88 -17.67 -73.78
N LEU A 121 6.27 -18.50 -72.83
CA LEU A 121 5.54 -18.80 -71.61
C LEU A 121 6.18 -18.07 -70.44
N VAL A 122 5.38 -17.35 -69.66
CA VAL A 122 5.83 -16.69 -68.43
C VAL A 122 5.28 -17.49 -67.26
N ALA A 123 6.18 -18.13 -66.50
CA ALA A 123 5.83 -18.77 -65.24
C ALA A 123 5.91 -17.75 -64.10
N GLU A 124 4.76 -17.35 -63.57
CA GLU A 124 4.69 -16.45 -62.41
C GLU A 124 4.85 -17.22 -61.10
N LYS A 125 5.38 -16.54 -60.08
CA LYS A 125 5.47 -17.09 -58.72
C LYS A 125 4.08 -17.33 -58.14
N ARG A 126 3.92 -18.43 -57.41
CA ARG A 126 2.69 -18.80 -56.72
C ARG A 126 2.42 -17.83 -55.56
N PRO A 127 1.22 -17.26 -55.44
CA PRO A 127 0.89 -16.37 -54.33
C PRO A 127 0.74 -17.16 -53.01
N LEU A 128 1.49 -16.75 -51.98
CA LEU A 128 1.44 -17.37 -50.66
C LEU A 128 0.43 -16.64 -49.75
N LYS A 129 -0.67 -17.33 -49.41
CA LYS A 129 -1.73 -16.77 -48.53
C LYS A 129 -1.44 -17.08 -47.06
N LEU A 130 -0.88 -16.11 -46.34
CA LEU A 130 -0.58 -16.22 -44.91
C LEU A 130 -1.71 -15.63 -44.06
N ARG A 131 -1.99 -16.25 -42.91
CA ARG A 131 -2.82 -15.69 -41.83
C ARG A 131 -2.08 -15.79 -40.51
N VAL A 132 -2.17 -14.76 -39.69
CA VAL A 132 -1.52 -14.68 -38.38
C VAL A 132 -2.51 -14.13 -37.36
N GLU A 133 -2.50 -14.71 -36.17
CA GLU A 133 -3.25 -14.28 -35.01
C GLU A 133 -2.36 -14.34 -33.77
N VAL A 134 -2.59 -13.43 -32.82
CA VAL A 134 -1.88 -13.40 -31.54
C VAL A 134 -2.87 -13.71 -30.42
N SER A 135 -2.54 -14.73 -29.61
CA SER A 135 -3.37 -15.17 -28.50
C SER A 135 -2.58 -15.16 -27.19
N PRO A 136 -3.02 -14.40 -26.18
CA PRO A 136 -4.09 -13.38 -26.22
C PRO A 136 -3.66 -12.10 -27.00
N PRO A 137 -4.61 -11.32 -27.56
CA PRO A 137 -4.32 -10.06 -28.26
C PRO A 137 -3.94 -8.91 -27.30
N ILE A 138 -4.21 -9.08 -26.01
CA ILE A 138 -3.81 -8.16 -24.93
C ILE A 138 -3.06 -8.97 -23.88
N THR A 139 -1.86 -8.53 -23.51
CA THR A 139 -1.02 -9.17 -22.49
C THR A 139 -0.38 -8.13 -21.57
N THR A 140 0.33 -8.58 -20.55
CA THR A 140 1.20 -7.73 -19.73
C THR A 140 2.66 -7.98 -20.08
N VAL A 141 3.54 -7.01 -19.83
CA VAL A 141 4.99 -7.19 -19.99
C VAL A 141 5.47 -8.47 -19.29
N LEU A 142 6.44 -9.16 -19.88
CA LEU A 142 7.02 -10.44 -19.43
C LEU A 142 6.08 -11.65 -19.46
N LYS A 143 4.80 -11.50 -19.84
CA LYS A 143 3.92 -12.66 -20.08
C LYS A 143 4.00 -13.11 -21.53
N PRO A 144 4.27 -14.40 -21.79
CA PRO A 144 4.39 -14.92 -23.14
C PRO A 144 3.03 -14.88 -23.86
N VAL A 145 3.06 -14.61 -25.16
CA VAL A 145 1.93 -14.73 -26.08
C VAL A 145 2.27 -15.70 -27.20
N LYS A 146 1.26 -16.38 -27.74
CA LYS A 146 1.42 -17.27 -28.88
C LYS A 146 1.04 -16.53 -30.16
N VAL A 147 1.96 -16.54 -31.11
CA VAL A 147 1.75 -16.09 -32.49
C VAL A 147 1.45 -17.34 -33.29
N ASN A 148 0.18 -17.55 -33.60
CA ASN A 148 -0.27 -18.68 -34.39
C ASN A 148 -0.58 -18.22 -35.80
N GLY A 149 -0.40 -19.08 -36.78
CA GLY A 149 -0.83 -18.78 -38.14
C GLY A 149 -1.05 -20.01 -38.99
N SER A 150 -1.53 -19.75 -40.20
CA SER A 150 -1.77 -20.77 -41.21
C SER A 150 -1.27 -20.30 -42.57
N ALA A 151 -0.70 -21.25 -43.30
CA ALA A 151 -0.33 -21.17 -44.70
C ALA A 151 -1.02 -22.33 -45.45
N PRO A 152 -1.04 -22.32 -46.81
CA PRO A 152 -1.49 -23.49 -47.57
C PRO A 152 -0.63 -24.73 -47.23
N PRO A 153 -1.19 -25.93 -47.13
CA PRO A 153 -0.41 -27.15 -46.83
C PRO A 153 0.75 -27.43 -47.80
N GLU A 154 0.65 -26.94 -49.04
CA GLU A 154 1.72 -27.04 -50.04
C GLU A 154 2.93 -26.14 -49.76
N ALA A 155 2.81 -25.25 -48.77
CA ALA A 155 3.88 -24.42 -48.25
C ALA A 155 4.58 -25.06 -47.03
N ALA A 156 4.36 -26.35 -46.78
CA ALA A 156 5.07 -27.10 -45.73
C ALA A 156 6.59 -26.97 -45.88
N ASP A 157 7.27 -26.97 -44.74
CA ASP A 157 8.73 -26.85 -44.62
C ASP A 157 9.30 -25.47 -45.04
N LEU A 158 8.46 -24.51 -45.44
CA LEU A 158 8.89 -23.11 -45.61
C LEU A 158 9.25 -22.48 -44.27
N ARG A 159 10.35 -21.74 -44.25
CA ARG A 159 10.78 -20.94 -43.09
C ARG A 159 10.26 -19.51 -43.22
N LEU A 160 9.46 -19.10 -42.25
CA LEU A 160 8.91 -17.76 -42.13
C LEU A 160 9.67 -16.98 -41.06
N GLU A 161 9.97 -15.71 -41.32
CA GLU A 161 10.60 -14.81 -40.35
C GLU A 161 9.52 -14.19 -39.47
N ILE A 162 9.67 -14.28 -38.14
CA ILE A 162 8.79 -13.59 -37.21
C ILE A 162 9.30 -12.15 -37.04
N MET A 163 8.46 -11.18 -37.38
CA MET A 163 8.78 -9.77 -37.36
C MET A 163 7.89 -9.04 -36.35
N ILE A 164 8.44 -8.04 -35.67
CA ILE A 164 7.69 -7.15 -34.79
C ILE A 164 8.04 -5.70 -35.04
N ARG A 165 7.07 -4.80 -34.91
CA ARG A 165 7.30 -3.36 -34.87
C ARG A 165 6.30 -2.65 -33.97
N ARG A 166 6.60 -1.39 -33.64
CA ARG A 166 5.57 -0.45 -33.21
C ARG A 166 4.83 0.10 -34.43
N PRO A 167 3.56 0.49 -34.33
CA PRO A 167 2.83 1.10 -35.44
C PRO A 167 3.63 2.25 -36.07
N GLY A 168 3.88 2.17 -37.37
CA GLY A 168 4.66 3.16 -38.14
C GLY A 168 6.20 3.09 -37.95
N GLY A 169 6.71 2.15 -37.16
CA GLY A 169 8.14 1.92 -36.98
C GLY A 169 8.73 0.90 -37.97
N GLU A 170 10.02 0.61 -37.79
CA GLU A 170 10.74 -0.40 -38.57
C GLU A 170 10.48 -1.82 -38.05
N TRP A 171 10.41 -2.79 -38.97
CA TRP A 171 10.27 -4.20 -38.65
C TRP A 171 11.59 -4.76 -38.11
N THR A 172 11.51 -5.46 -36.99
CA THR A 172 12.64 -6.17 -36.37
C THR A 172 12.37 -7.66 -36.34
N LYS A 173 13.33 -8.46 -36.81
CA LYS A 173 13.27 -9.93 -36.74
C LYS A 173 13.47 -10.40 -35.29
N VAL A 174 12.53 -11.20 -34.79
CA VAL A 174 12.57 -11.75 -33.41
C VAL A 174 12.67 -13.26 -33.36
N GLY A 175 12.53 -13.94 -34.50
CA GLY A 175 12.67 -15.38 -34.61
C GLY A 175 12.32 -15.89 -36.01
N GLU A 176 12.30 -17.21 -36.15
CA GLU A 176 11.83 -17.91 -37.34
C GLU A 176 10.89 -19.04 -36.91
N VAL A 177 9.99 -19.42 -37.80
CA VAL A 177 9.09 -20.57 -37.62
C VAL A 177 8.99 -21.34 -38.93
N GLU A 178 8.89 -22.66 -38.83
CA GLU A 178 8.71 -23.54 -39.97
C GLU A 178 7.23 -23.91 -40.12
N VAL A 179 6.73 -23.93 -41.35
CA VAL A 179 5.35 -24.31 -41.66
C VAL A 179 5.21 -25.83 -41.53
N GLY A 180 4.30 -26.27 -40.65
CA GLY A 180 3.99 -27.69 -40.48
C GLY A 180 3.31 -28.30 -41.70
N LYS A 181 3.27 -29.64 -41.75
CA LYS A 181 2.65 -30.40 -42.86
C LYS A 181 1.16 -30.11 -43.07
N ASP A 182 0.48 -29.67 -42.02
CA ASP A 182 -0.93 -29.25 -42.04
C ASP A 182 -1.11 -27.76 -42.40
N GLY A 183 -0.02 -27.06 -42.69
CA GLY A 183 0.01 -25.62 -42.94
C GLY A 183 0.02 -24.75 -41.68
N SER A 184 0.03 -25.33 -40.48
CA SER A 184 0.02 -24.57 -39.24
C SER A 184 1.43 -24.19 -38.78
N PHE A 185 1.55 -23.08 -38.06
CA PHE A 185 2.79 -22.68 -37.39
C PHE A 185 2.50 -21.92 -36.09
N SER A 186 3.41 -22.00 -35.13
CA SER A 186 3.27 -21.38 -33.81
C SER A 186 4.61 -20.91 -33.27
N PHE A 187 4.68 -19.67 -32.81
CA PHE A 187 5.85 -19.08 -32.17
C PHE A 187 5.46 -18.42 -30.84
N THR A 188 6.33 -18.52 -29.82
CA THR A 188 6.09 -17.87 -28.52
C THR A 188 6.92 -16.60 -28.39
N TYR A 189 6.26 -15.47 -28.21
CA TYR A 189 6.91 -14.17 -28.04
C TYR A 189 6.66 -13.63 -26.62
N THR A 190 7.72 -13.11 -25.98
CA THR A 190 7.63 -12.48 -24.65
C THR A 190 8.00 -11.00 -24.75
N PRO A 191 7.01 -10.08 -24.70
CA PRO A 191 7.28 -8.65 -24.81
C PRO A 191 8.03 -8.12 -23.58
N LYS A 192 9.09 -7.34 -23.81
CA LYS A 192 9.91 -6.72 -22.76
C LYS A 192 9.49 -5.31 -22.38
N LYS A 193 8.64 -4.67 -23.18
CA LYS A 193 8.17 -3.29 -22.97
C LYS A 193 6.69 -3.19 -23.29
N ALA A 194 5.98 -2.35 -22.55
CA ALA A 194 4.59 -2.02 -22.83
C ALA A 194 4.45 -1.19 -24.12
N GLY A 195 3.23 -1.18 -24.66
CA GLY A 195 2.87 -0.46 -25.87
C GLY A 195 2.05 -1.31 -26.83
N ARG A 196 1.66 -0.69 -27.94
CA ARG A 196 1.02 -1.37 -29.06
C ARG A 196 2.09 -1.85 -30.04
N TYR A 197 1.93 -3.09 -30.50
CA TYR A 197 2.82 -3.74 -31.45
C TYR A 197 2.02 -4.31 -32.62
N GLU A 198 2.67 -4.41 -33.75
CA GLU A 198 2.26 -5.25 -34.87
C GLU A 198 3.23 -6.42 -34.92
N VAL A 199 2.69 -7.63 -34.77
CA VAL A 199 3.46 -8.88 -34.82
C VAL A 199 3.05 -9.59 -36.09
N GLY A 200 4.03 -9.93 -36.92
CA GLY A 200 3.77 -10.55 -38.21
C GLY A 200 4.77 -11.62 -38.57
N VAL A 201 4.47 -12.27 -39.68
CA VAL A 201 5.39 -13.17 -40.37
C VAL A 201 5.72 -12.58 -41.73
N HIS A 202 6.97 -12.75 -42.14
CA HIS A 202 7.47 -12.34 -43.43
C HIS A 202 8.12 -13.53 -44.13
N TYR A 203 7.81 -13.70 -45.41
CA TYR A 203 8.47 -14.63 -46.29
C TYR A 203 9.04 -13.86 -47.48
N PRO A 204 10.37 -13.87 -47.70
CA PRO A 204 11.01 -13.06 -48.73
C PRO A 204 10.72 -13.55 -50.17
N GLY A 205 10.10 -14.72 -50.32
CA GLY A 205 9.90 -15.37 -51.62
C GLY A 205 11.05 -16.29 -52.02
N ASP A 206 10.79 -17.22 -52.93
CA ASP A 206 11.80 -18.10 -53.53
C ASP A 206 11.56 -18.27 -55.04
N GLU A 207 12.09 -19.33 -55.65
CA GLU A 207 11.92 -19.63 -57.07
C GLU A 207 10.48 -20.05 -57.44
N VAL A 208 9.64 -20.43 -56.46
CA VAL A 208 8.28 -20.95 -56.67
C VAL A 208 7.24 -20.01 -56.06
N TRP A 209 7.44 -19.54 -54.84
CA TRP A 209 6.52 -18.73 -54.06
C TRP A 209 6.87 -17.24 -54.10
N ALA A 210 5.85 -16.40 -54.25
CA ALA A 210 5.99 -14.95 -54.15
C ALA A 210 6.26 -14.53 -52.70
N GLU A 211 6.85 -13.34 -52.54
CA GLU A 211 6.97 -12.68 -51.25
C GLU A 211 5.58 -12.53 -50.61
N ALA A 212 5.48 -12.80 -49.32
CA ALA A 212 4.22 -12.66 -48.59
C ALA A 212 4.46 -12.25 -47.13
N SER A 213 3.56 -11.43 -46.61
CA SER A 213 3.58 -11.00 -45.22
C SER A 213 2.17 -10.96 -44.65
N ALA A 214 2.03 -11.27 -43.37
CA ALA A 214 0.77 -11.14 -42.62
C ALA A 214 1.07 -10.68 -41.19
N TYR A 215 0.21 -9.85 -40.62
CA TYR A 215 0.40 -9.28 -39.28
C TYR A 215 -0.89 -9.22 -38.49
N ALA A 216 -0.73 -9.17 -37.17
CA ALA A 216 -1.78 -9.00 -36.18
C ALA A 216 -1.36 -7.98 -35.12
N SER A 217 -2.33 -7.36 -34.47
CA SER A 217 -2.09 -6.37 -33.41
C SER A 217 -1.90 -7.06 -32.06
N LEU A 218 -0.99 -6.53 -31.24
CA LEU A 218 -0.75 -6.94 -29.86
C LEU A 218 -0.68 -5.71 -28.96
N GLU A 219 -1.55 -5.64 -27.95
CA GLU A 219 -1.47 -4.63 -26.89
C GLU A 219 -0.75 -5.20 -25.67
N VAL A 220 0.34 -4.56 -25.26
CA VAL A 220 1.11 -4.94 -24.06
C VAL A 220 0.92 -3.88 -23.00
N ARG A 221 0.29 -4.25 -21.88
CA ARG A 221 0.09 -3.39 -20.72
C ARG A 221 1.25 -3.50 -19.75
N ARG A 222 1.52 -2.41 -19.03
CA ARG A 222 2.49 -2.40 -17.93
C ARG A 222 2.01 -3.28 -16.77
N ILE A 223 2.95 -3.65 -15.91
CA ILE A 223 2.71 -4.43 -14.71
C ILE A 223 2.25 -3.48 -13.60
N ASN A 224 1.07 -3.73 -13.03
CA ASN A 224 0.56 -2.97 -11.89
C ASN A 224 1.49 -3.12 -10.67
N VAL A 225 1.73 -2.01 -9.99
CA VAL A 225 2.58 -1.95 -8.80
C VAL A 225 1.73 -1.69 -7.58
N THR A 226 1.79 -2.61 -6.62
CA THR A 226 1.18 -2.42 -5.30
C THR A 226 2.22 -1.92 -4.32
N VAL A 227 1.94 -0.80 -3.66
CA VAL A 227 2.77 -0.27 -2.57
C VAL A 227 2.08 -0.58 -1.25
N ILE A 228 2.84 -1.07 -0.28
CA ILE A 228 2.40 -1.35 1.07
C ILE A 228 3.26 -0.53 2.01
N LEU A 229 2.62 0.33 2.80
CA LEU A 229 3.27 1.08 3.87
C LEU A 229 2.86 0.49 5.21
N ARG A 230 3.84 0.29 6.09
CA ARG A 230 3.61 -0.14 7.46
C ARG A 230 4.30 0.81 8.42
N ALA A 231 3.52 1.40 9.31
CA ALA A 231 4.00 2.25 10.38
C ALA A 231 3.05 2.06 11.58
N PRO A 232 3.49 2.38 12.81
CA PRO A 232 2.56 2.50 13.93
C PRO A 232 1.44 3.49 13.57
N SER A 233 0.21 3.24 14.03
CA SER A 233 -0.91 4.17 13.80
C SER A 233 -0.84 5.39 14.72
N ARG A 234 -0.18 5.26 15.87
CA ARG A 234 -0.03 6.28 16.91
C ARG A 234 1.36 6.22 17.53
N ILE A 235 1.98 7.38 17.76
CA ILE A 235 3.23 7.50 18.52
C ILE A 235 3.22 8.74 19.43
N PRO A 236 3.92 8.71 20.57
CA PRO A 236 4.21 9.92 21.35
C PRO A 236 5.09 10.91 20.58
N LEU A 237 4.89 12.20 20.85
CA LEU A 237 5.79 13.25 20.38
C LEU A 237 7.23 12.96 20.82
N ARG A 238 8.20 13.18 19.92
CA ARG A 238 9.66 12.94 20.10
C ARG A 238 10.13 11.49 19.97
N GLU A 239 9.23 10.51 19.87
CA GLU A 239 9.61 9.15 19.49
C GLU A 239 9.82 9.03 17.97
N GLU A 240 10.63 8.06 17.57
CA GLU A 240 10.88 7.76 16.17
C GLU A 240 9.93 6.68 15.68
N ALA A 241 9.15 7.00 14.63
CA ALA A 241 8.38 6.02 13.88
C ALA A 241 9.26 5.38 12.80
N ARG A 242 9.27 4.05 12.74
CA ARG A 242 9.86 3.31 11.63
C ARG A 242 8.79 3.01 10.60
N ILE A 243 8.99 3.49 9.38
CA ILE A 243 8.11 3.29 8.24
C ILE A 243 8.74 2.23 7.35
N LYS A 244 8.12 1.07 7.27
CA LYS A 244 8.50 0.02 6.34
C LYS A 244 7.72 0.16 5.05
N ILE A 245 8.43 0.14 3.94
CA ILE A 245 7.90 0.31 2.59
C ILE A 245 8.18 -0.99 1.85
N LEU A 246 7.14 -1.56 1.24
CA LEU A 246 7.22 -2.76 0.43
C LEU A 246 6.50 -2.53 -0.89
N ILE A 247 7.12 -2.88 -2.01
CA ILE A 247 6.49 -2.87 -3.32
C ILE A 247 6.34 -4.28 -3.89
N ARG A 248 5.26 -4.51 -4.63
CA ARG A 248 5.03 -5.74 -5.38
C ARG A 248 4.70 -5.43 -6.84
N PRO A 249 5.34 -6.11 -7.82
CA PRO A 249 6.40 -7.10 -7.65
C PRO A 249 7.72 -6.49 -7.14
N ALA A 250 8.48 -7.29 -6.40
CA ALA A 250 9.69 -6.89 -5.71
C ALA A 250 10.82 -6.57 -6.71
N ARG A 251 11.45 -5.40 -6.59
CA ARG A 251 12.52 -4.93 -7.48
C ARG A 251 13.25 -3.72 -6.90
N THR A 252 14.45 -3.45 -7.41
CA THR A 252 15.13 -2.18 -7.14
C THR A 252 14.40 -1.03 -7.84
N ALA A 253 14.04 0.00 -7.08
CA ALA A 253 13.33 1.17 -7.59
C ALA A 253 13.65 2.41 -6.74
N ARG A 254 13.45 3.60 -7.30
CA ARG A 254 13.50 4.87 -6.55
C ARG A 254 12.09 5.39 -6.38
N GLY A 255 11.74 5.77 -5.15
CA GLY A 255 10.45 6.38 -4.83
C GLY A 255 10.60 7.71 -4.10
N LEU A 256 9.50 8.44 -3.99
CA LEU A 256 9.39 9.68 -3.25
C LEU A 256 8.41 9.49 -2.09
N LEU A 257 8.91 9.62 -0.87
CA LEU A 257 8.12 9.66 0.35
C LEU A 257 7.78 11.12 0.68
N LYS A 258 6.50 11.47 0.59
CA LYS A 258 5.99 12.78 0.96
C LYS A 258 5.36 12.71 2.34
N LEU A 259 5.91 13.50 3.26
CA LEU A 259 5.42 13.66 4.62
C LEU A 259 4.63 14.96 4.69
N ILE A 260 3.38 14.91 5.09
CA ILE A 260 2.50 16.06 5.24
C ILE A 260 2.20 16.24 6.73
N ALA A 261 2.67 17.34 7.29
CA ALA A 261 2.47 17.69 8.68
C ALA A 261 1.04 18.22 8.92
N PRO A 262 0.56 18.24 10.19
CA PRO A 262 -0.79 18.67 10.53
C PRO A 262 -1.14 20.12 10.15
N ASN A 263 -0.13 20.98 9.96
CA ASN A 263 -0.30 22.37 9.48
C ASN A 263 -0.37 22.47 7.95
N GLY A 264 -0.33 21.36 7.22
CA GLY A 264 -0.31 21.29 5.77
C GLY A 264 1.07 21.46 5.12
N SER A 265 2.12 21.75 5.89
CA SER A 265 3.49 21.76 5.34
C SER A 265 3.91 20.35 4.92
N SER A 266 4.68 20.23 3.82
CA SER A 266 5.09 18.92 3.32
C SER A 266 6.56 18.86 2.93
N ILE A 267 7.19 17.72 3.19
CA ILE A 267 8.60 17.43 2.88
C ILE A 267 8.65 16.17 2.01
N GLY A 268 9.43 16.20 0.93
CA GLY A 268 9.69 15.04 0.07
C GLY A 268 11.06 14.44 0.36
N ILE A 269 11.12 13.13 0.58
CA ILE A 269 12.35 12.37 0.83
C ILE A 269 12.49 11.34 -0.29
N ALA A 270 13.61 11.35 -1.00
CA ALA A 270 13.93 10.31 -1.97
C ALA A 270 14.33 9.03 -1.23
N VAL A 271 13.72 7.90 -1.61
CA VAL A 271 13.97 6.59 -1.00
C VAL A 271 14.38 5.60 -2.08
N GLU A 272 15.51 4.94 -1.88
CA GLU A 272 15.93 3.82 -2.70
C GLU A 272 15.39 2.52 -2.10
N LEU A 273 14.68 1.73 -2.90
CA LEU A 273 14.18 0.41 -2.53
C LEU A 273 15.16 -0.64 -3.06
N GLU A 274 15.69 -1.48 -2.19
CA GLU A 274 16.50 -2.64 -2.57
C GLU A 274 15.63 -3.89 -2.48
N GLY A 275 15.57 -4.67 -3.57
CA GLY A 275 14.72 -5.88 -3.59
C GLY A 275 13.24 -5.59 -3.35
N GLY A 276 12.78 -4.36 -3.54
CA GLY A 276 11.40 -3.93 -3.32
C GLY A 276 11.07 -3.50 -1.89
N GLU A 277 12.07 -3.37 -1.01
CA GLU A 277 11.89 -3.01 0.40
C GLU A 277 12.75 -1.80 0.78
N ALA A 278 12.25 -0.99 1.72
CA ALA A 278 12.98 0.09 2.36
C ALA A 278 12.44 0.37 3.76
N GLU A 279 13.27 0.91 4.63
CA GLU A 279 12.87 1.37 5.97
C GLU A 279 13.34 2.81 6.18
N VAL A 280 12.42 3.68 6.63
CA VAL A 280 12.69 5.10 6.87
C VAL A 280 12.30 5.45 8.30
N SER A 281 13.22 6.08 9.04
CA SER A 281 12.96 6.62 10.36
C SER A 281 12.41 8.04 10.27
N LEU A 282 11.29 8.29 10.93
CA LEU A 282 10.63 9.59 11.03
C LEU A 282 10.59 10.04 12.49
N LYS A 283 11.07 11.24 12.77
CA LYS A 283 10.95 11.89 14.07
C LYS A 283 10.02 13.10 13.97
N PRO A 284 8.73 12.96 14.36
CA PRO A 284 7.80 14.09 14.28
C PRO A 284 8.18 15.17 15.29
N ASP A 285 8.03 16.43 14.85
CA ASP A 285 8.33 17.62 15.65
C ASP A 285 7.07 18.27 16.26
N ARG A 286 5.88 17.87 15.77
CA ARG A 286 4.59 18.42 16.15
C ARG A 286 3.52 17.33 16.29
N VAL A 287 2.58 17.61 17.19
CA VAL A 287 1.40 16.78 17.46
C VAL A 287 0.33 16.95 16.39
N GLY A 288 -0.46 15.91 16.17
CA GLY A 288 -1.56 15.86 15.21
C GLY A 288 -1.44 14.72 14.20
N SER A 289 -2.31 14.73 13.20
CA SER A 289 -2.34 13.73 12.14
C SER A 289 -1.35 14.07 11.03
N TRP A 290 -0.36 13.20 10.84
CA TRP A 290 0.61 13.26 9.75
C TRP A 290 0.17 12.32 8.63
N THR A 291 0.13 12.81 7.40
CA THR A 291 -0.15 11.98 6.22
C THR A 291 1.18 11.61 5.57
N ILE A 292 1.39 10.30 5.40
CA ILE A 292 2.59 9.76 4.74
C ILE A 292 2.12 9.19 3.40
N GLU A 293 2.61 9.77 2.31
CA GLU A 293 2.33 9.33 0.95
C GLU A 293 3.62 8.80 0.34
N PHE A 294 3.55 7.68 -0.37
CA PHE A 294 4.69 7.15 -1.11
C PHE A 294 4.31 6.95 -2.57
N LEU A 295 5.15 7.47 -3.46
CA LEU A 295 5.03 7.34 -4.91
C LEU A 295 6.27 6.64 -5.46
N VAL A 296 6.08 5.53 -6.15
CA VAL A 296 7.09 4.94 -7.03
C VAL A 296 6.67 5.20 -8.47
N PRO A 297 7.38 6.05 -9.22
CA PRO A 297 7.08 6.28 -10.62
C PRO A 297 7.22 4.99 -11.43
N GLY A 298 6.31 4.79 -12.37
CA GLY A 298 6.38 3.73 -13.37
C GLY A 298 7.41 4.00 -14.47
N ASP A 299 7.55 3.03 -15.36
CA ASP A 299 8.46 3.06 -16.52
C ASP A 299 7.84 2.33 -17.73
N ASP A 300 8.65 1.89 -18.70
CA ASP A 300 8.17 1.11 -19.86
C ASP A 300 7.59 -0.27 -19.48
N VAL A 301 7.82 -0.73 -18.25
CA VAL A 301 7.48 -2.08 -17.76
C VAL A 301 6.40 -2.03 -16.68
N TYR A 302 6.47 -1.06 -15.77
CA TYR A 302 5.64 -0.96 -14.57
C TYR A 302 4.79 0.30 -14.57
N GLU A 303 3.57 0.21 -14.04
CA GLU A 303 2.75 1.39 -13.74
C GLU A 303 3.26 2.11 -12.48
N ASP A 304 2.76 3.33 -12.26
CA ASP A 304 2.96 4.05 -11.00
C ASP A 304 2.41 3.25 -9.81
N GLY A 305 3.20 3.16 -8.74
CA GLY A 305 2.78 2.62 -7.46
C GLY A 305 2.53 3.74 -6.45
N ARG A 306 1.38 3.74 -5.77
CA ARG A 306 1.04 4.76 -4.76
C ARG A 306 0.43 4.11 -3.51
N ALA A 307 0.76 4.65 -2.34
CA ALA A 307 0.09 4.34 -1.09
C ALA A 307 0.11 5.55 -0.15
N SER A 308 -0.86 5.60 0.75
CA SER A 308 -0.96 6.62 1.78
C SER A 308 -1.35 6.00 3.12
N LEU A 309 -0.80 6.51 4.22
CA LEU A 309 -1.23 6.17 5.58
C LEU A 309 -1.27 7.42 6.46
N VAL A 310 -2.00 7.34 7.57
CA VAL A 310 -2.06 8.41 8.57
C VAL A 310 -1.40 7.94 9.86
N LEU A 311 -0.42 8.70 10.34
CA LEU A 311 0.26 8.53 11.61
C LEU A 311 -0.23 9.63 12.56
N THR A 312 -0.80 9.26 13.71
CA THR A 312 -1.24 10.23 14.71
C THR A 312 -0.17 10.43 15.77
N VAL A 313 0.29 11.67 15.95
CA VAL A 313 1.30 12.03 16.96
C VAL A 313 0.58 12.70 18.12
N VAL A 314 0.76 12.16 19.33
CA VAL A 314 0.07 12.64 20.54
C VAL A 314 1.06 13.19 21.57
N ALA A 315 0.66 14.22 22.31
CA ALA A 315 1.38 14.68 23.49
C ALA A 315 0.99 13.80 24.69
N VAL A 316 1.79 12.75 24.93
CA VAL A 316 1.67 11.86 26.07
C VAL A 316 3.04 11.72 26.69
N ARG A 317 3.12 11.63 28.02
CA ARG A 317 4.41 11.44 28.71
C ARG A 317 5.13 10.17 28.24
N LEU A 318 6.46 10.20 28.24
CA LEU A 318 7.29 9.02 27.97
C LEU A 318 7.26 8.05 29.15
N ALA A 319 7.58 6.78 28.89
CA ALA A 319 7.75 5.80 29.97
C ALA A 319 8.84 6.27 30.95
N ALA A 320 8.55 6.21 32.25
CA ALA A 320 9.51 6.60 33.27
C ALA A 320 10.62 5.56 33.40
N SER A 321 11.83 5.98 33.76
CA SER A 321 12.89 5.04 34.11
C SER A 321 12.69 4.51 35.54
N PRO A 322 13.03 3.24 35.85
CA PRO A 322 12.90 2.70 37.20
C PRO A 322 13.53 3.56 38.31
N PRO A 323 14.73 4.17 38.12
CA PRO A 323 15.30 5.08 39.11
C PRO A 323 14.48 6.35 39.33
N ALA A 324 13.87 6.92 38.28
CA ALA A 324 13.03 8.11 38.41
C ALA A 324 11.75 7.81 39.20
N VAL A 325 11.14 6.64 38.98
CA VAL A 325 9.98 6.17 39.75
C VAL A 325 10.33 6.00 41.23
N ALA A 326 11.43 5.31 41.52
CA ALA A 326 11.91 5.12 42.89
C ALA A 326 12.22 6.45 43.58
N ALA A 327 12.86 7.38 42.87
CA ALA A 327 13.14 8.73 43.38
C ALA A 327 11.85 9.50 43.67
N ALA A 328 10.82 9.41 42.81
CA ALA A 328 9.55 10.11 43.01
C ALA A 328 8.81 9.60 44.24
N ILE A 329 8.74 8.27 44.41
CA ILE A 329 8.13 7.63 45.58
C ILE A 329 8.91 8.01 46.86
N ALA A 330 10.23 7.86 46.85
CA ALA A 330 11.06 8.17 48.01
C ALA A 330 10.98 9.66 48.39
N THR A 331 11.00 10.55 47.38
CA THR A 331 10.90 11.99 47.61
C THR A 331 9.53 12.37 48.14
N GLY A 332 8.45 11.86 47.55
CA GLY A 332 7.11 12.19 48.03
C GLY A 332 6.81 11.65 49.42
N ALA A 333 7.28 10.44 49.75
CA ALA A 333 7.22 9.90 51.10
C ALA A 333 8.07 10.74 52.08
N ALA A 334 9.30 11.12 51.71
CA ALA A 334 10.19 11.91 52.57
C ALA A 334 9.64 13.31 52.87
N VAL A 335 9.05 14.00 51.88
CA VAL A 335 8.40 15.32 52.08
C VAL A 335 7.21 15.21 53.05
N SER A 336 6.59 14.03 53.13
CA SER A 336 5.43 13.75 53.98
C SER A 336 5.80 13.36 55.42
N VAL A 337 6.93 12.67 55.59
CA VAL A 337 7.41 12.15 56.88
C VAL A 337 8.41 13.07 57.57
N ALA A 338 9.18 13.85 56.81
CA ALA A 338 10.33 14.59 57.32
C ALA A 338 10.48 15.95 56.63
N THR A 339 9.85 16.98 57.20
CA THR A 339 10.13 18.37 56.84
C THR A 339 11.51 18.88 57.33
N MET A 340 12.34 18.00 57.91
CA MET A 340 13.59 18.33 58.61
C MET A 340 14.89 18.04 57.81
N ILE A 341 14.86 17.86 56.49
CA ILE A 341 16.09 17.59 55.70
C ILE A 341 16.47 18.81 54.84
N SER A 342 17.66 19.38 55.07
CA SER A 342 18.19 20.58 54.39
C SER A 342 18.25 20.45 52.86
N SER A 343 18.50 19.23 52.35
CA SER A 343 18.53 18.92 50.91
C SER A 343 17.17 19.11 50.23
N VAL A 344 16.08 18.74 50.91
CA VAL A 344 14.70 18.90 50.41
C VAL A 344 14.34 20.38 50.34
N ARG A 345 14.76 21.18 51.33
CA ARG A 345 14.56 22.64 51.36
C ARG A 345 15.19 23.35 50.15
N LYS A 346 16.41 22.95 49.78
CA LYS A 346 17.11 23.51 48.60
C LYS A 346 16.43 23.12 47.29
N ALA A 347 15.89 21.90 47.21
CA ALA A 347 15.13 21.44 46.05
C ALA A 347 13.81 22.21 45.88
N ILE A 348 13.07 22.44 46.97
CA ILE A 348 11.78 23.16 46.92
C ILE A 348 11.99 24.62 46.48
N SER A 349 12.92 25.35 47.09
CA SER A 349 13.22 26.74 46.71
C SER A 349 13.66 26.86 45.24
N SER A 350 14.50 25.95 44.75
CA SER A 350 14.92 25.94 43.33
C SER A 350 13.78 25.65 42.34
N THR A 351 12.72 24.99 42.80
CA THR A 351 11.56 24.60 42.00
C THR A 351 10.51 25.70 42.02
N ALA A 352 10.25 26.28 43.19
CA ALA A 352 9.40 27.47 43.35
C ALA A 352 9.90 28.62 42.46
N GLU A 353 11.22 28.83 42.38
CA GLU A 353 11.81 29.86 41.52
C GLU A 353 11.68 29.56 40.02
N ARG A 354 11.60 28.29 39.63
CA ARG A 354 11.32 27.88 38.24
C ARG A 354 9.87 28.12 37.87
N VAL A 355 8.94 27.78 38.77
CA VAL A 355 7.50 28.03 38.58
C VAL A 355 7.21 29.52 38.54
N ARG A 356 7.84 30.31 39.43
CA ARG A 356 7.75 31.78 39.43
C ARG A 356 8.19 32.36 38.08
N ARG A 357 9.37 31.98 37.59
CA ARG A 357 9.86 32.42 36.28
C ARG A 357 8.95 32.01 35.12
N ALA A 358 8.32 30.84 35.20
CA ALA A 358 7.34 30.41 34.21
C ALA A 358 6.07 31.27 34.23
N LEU A 359 5.56 31.62 35.41
CA LEU A 359 4.40 32.52 35.55
C LEU A 359 4.71 33.94 35.08
N GLU A 360 5.87 34.48 35.46
CA GLU A 360 6.33 35.80 35.01
C GLU A 360 6.52 35.83 33.49
N GLY A 361 7.05 34.75 32.89
CA GLY A 361 7.16 34.61 31.43
C GLY A 361 5.82 34.54 30.70
N LEU A 362 4.73 34.18 31.40
CA LEU A 362 3.35 34.20 30.90
C LEU A 362 2.64 35.54 31.20
N GLY A 363 3.32 36.50 31.83
CA GLY A 363 2.73 37.79 32.25
C GLY A 363 1.79 37.69 33.45
N ILE A 364 1.79 36.56 34.16
CA ILE A 364 0.93 36.31 35.32
C ILE A 364 1.71 36.66 36.60
N ARG A 365 1.15 37.52 37.45
CA ARG A 365 1.76 37.82 38.76
C ARG A 365 1.75 36.57 39.64
N PRO A 366 2.90 36.17 40.23
CA PRO A 366 2.97 34.99 41.08
C PRO A 366 2.06 35.17 42.31
N PRO A 367 1.29 34.14 42.72
CA PRO A 367 0.45 34.21 43.92
C PRO A 367 1.27 34.30 45.21
N GLU A 368 0.72 34.91 46.26
CA GLU A 368 1.38 35.08 47.58
C GLU A 368 1.87 33.76 48.20
N TRP A 369 1.14 32.65 48.00
CA TRP A 369 1.57 31.34 48.49
C TRP A 369 2.83 30.81 47.79
N LEU A 370 3.07 31.19 46.53
CA LEU A 370 4.26 30.77 45.78
C LEU A 370 5.50 31.52 46.28
N GLU A 371 5.34 32.79 46.65
CA GLU A 371 6.39 33.56 47.32
C GLU A 371 6.70 32.98 48.71
N ALA A 372 5.68 32.51 49.44
CA ALA A 372 5.87 31.78 50.70
C ALA A 372 6.62 30.45 50.52
N LEU A 373 6.46 29.78 49.37
CA LEU A 373 7.22 28.57 49.01
C LEU A 373 8.66 28.85 48.55
N CYS A 374 8.96 30.02 47.98
CA CYS A 374 10.35 30.45 47.80
C CYS A 374 11.01 30.72 49.18
N ASN A 375 10.23 31.20 50.14
CA ASN A 375 10.64 31.59 51.48
C ASN A 375 10.26 30.56 52.57
N ILE A 376 10.53 29.26 52.36
CA ILE A 376 10.29 28.15 53.33
C ILE A 376 11.25 28.22 54.53
N TYR A 377 11.21 29.37 55.21
CA TYR A 377 11.71 29.61 56.56
C TYR A 377 10.56 29.73 57.56
N LEU A 378 9.29 29.70 57.11
CA LEU A 378 8.13 29.92 57.97
C LEU A 378 7.76 28.68 58.79
N GLU A 379 8.02 28.75 60.10
CA GLU A 379 7.53 27.83 61.15
C GLU A 379 6.02 27.57 61.10
N GLU A 380 5.22 28.43 60.46
CA GLU A 380 3.76 28.26 60.31
C GLU A 380 3.37 27.13 59.36
N VAL A 381 4.17 26.85 58.32
CA VAL A 381 3.95 25.68 57.44
C VAL A 381 4.25 24.39 58.21
N PHE A 382 5.20 24.42 59.15
CA PHE A 382 5.54 23.29 60.02
C PHE A 382 4.47 23.01 61.09
N LYS A 383 3.74 24.04 61.55
CA LYS A 383 2.61 23.88 62.50
C LYS A 383 1.39 23.18 61.91
N SER A 384 1.27 23.04 60.58
CA SER A 384 0.14 22.35 59.96
C SER A 384 0.24 20.81 60.03
N VAL A 385 1.39 20.28 60.45
CA VAL A 385 1.62 18.84 60.66
C VAL A 385 0.83 18.34 61.89
N THR A 386 0.53 19.22 62.83
CA THR A 386 -0.31 18.89 63.98
C THR A 386 -1.76 18.73 63.55
N GLU A 387 -2.35 17.59 63.86
CA GLU A 387 -3.74 17.26 63.57
C GLU A 387 -4.65 18.33 64.21
N LYS A 388 -5.30 19.15 63.37
CA LYS A 388 -6.25 20.16 63.84
C LYS A 388 -7.63 19.54 63.74
N GLU A 389 -8.13 19.03 64.86
CA GLU A 389 -9.52 18.59 64.97
C GLU A 389 -10.45 19.78 64.71
N VAL A 390 -11.42 19.61 63.80
CA VAL A 390 -12.35 20.69 63.43
C VAL A 390 -13.67 20.50 64.19
N PRO A 391 -14.14 21.50 64.95
CA PRO A 391 -15.47 21.44 65.56
C PRO A 391 -16.56 21.53 64.46
N PRO A 392 -17.68 20.82 64.60
CA PRO A 392 -18.77 20.88 63.62
C PRO A 392 -19.31 22.31 63.50
N PRO A 393 -19.64 22.80 62.28
CA PRO A 393 -20.14 24.14 62.08
C PRO A 393 -21.55 24.31 62.66
N SER A 394 -21.92 25.56 62.93
CA SER A 394 -23.27 25.91 63.41
C SER A 394 -24.40 25.57 62.42
N ALA A 395 -24.09 25.37 61.14
CA ALA A 395 -25.04 24.93 60.11
C ALA A 395 -24.46 23.79 59.26
N TRP A 396 -25.20 22.68 59.17
CA TRP A 396 -24.80 21.51 58.40
C TRP A 396 -24.90 21.77 56.90
N ARG A 397 -23.75 21.81 56.20
CA ARG A 397 -23.67 21.91 54.74
C ARG A 397 -22.88 20.75 54.17
N LEU A 398 -23.34 20.21 53.05
CA LEU A 398 -22.63 19.14 52.33
C LEU A 398 -21.25 19.62 51.84
N ILE A 399 -21.18 20.83 51.28
CA ILE A 399 -19.93 21.49 50.88
C ILE A 399 -19.89 22.89 51.50
N THR A 400 -18.85 23.18 52.27
CA THR A 400 -18.61 24.49 52.89
C THR A 400 -17.87 25.42 51.92
N PRO A 401 -18.00 26.76 52.02
CA PRO A 401 -17.22 27.68 51.19
C PRO A 401 -15.69 27.53 51.30
N PRO A 402 -15.11 27.24 52.48
CA PRO A 402 -13.70 26.84 52.60
C PRO A 402 -13.34 25.58 51.80
N GLU A 403 -14.15 24.52 51.88
CA GLU A 403 -13.95 23.28 51.11
C GLU A 403 -13.98 23.54 49.61
N PHE A 404 -14.92 24.38 49.14
CA PHE A 404 -15.00 24.74 47.73
C PHE A 404 -13.75 25.48 47.24
N ARG A 405 -13.22 26.41 48.03
CA ARG A 405 -11.96 27.12 47.70
C ARG A 405 -10.76 26.16 47.69
N ALA A 406 -10.69 25.27 48.67
CA ALA A 406 -9.66 24.25 48.77
C ALA A 406 -9.71 23.29 47.55
N LEU A 407 -10.90 22.88 47.13
CA LEU A 407 -11.13 22.03 45.96
C LEU A 407 -10.60 22.70 44.69
N LEU A 408 -10.99 23.96 44.44
CA LEU A 408 -10.52 24.71 43.27
C LEU A 408 -9.00 24.87 43.25
N PHE A 409 -8.40 25.10 44.42
CA PHE A 409 -6.95 25.22 44.56
C PHE A 409 -6.23 23.91 44.23
N SER A 410 -6.71 22.78 44.77
CA SER A 410 -6.18 21.46 44.46
C SER A 410 -6.30 21.12 42.98
N ILE A 411 -7.47 21.36 42.36
CA ILE A 411 -7.66 21.15 40.92
C ILE A 411 -6.66 21.99 40.13
N ALA A 412 -6.46 23.26 40.48
CA ALA A 412 -5.53 24.14 39.79
C ALA A 412 -4.07 23.63 39.87
N ILE A 413 -3.60 23.23 41.06
CA ILE A 413 -2.25 22.67 41.24
C ILE A 413 -2.09 21.39 40.41
N MET A 414 -3.03 20.46 40.54
CA MET A 414 -2.97 19.20 39.80
C MET A 414 -2.97 19.45 38.29
N SER A 415 -3.83 20.34 37.79
CA SER A 415 -3.94 20.67 36.38
C SER A 415 -2.62 21.21 35.82
N ILE A 416 -1.97 22.13 36.54
CA ILE A 416 -0.68 22.71 36.13
C ILE A 416 0.41 21.64 36.09
N VAL A 417 0.53 20.85 37.16
CA VAL A 417 1.57 19.82 37.28
C VAL A 417 1.39 18.73 36.24
N PHE A 418 0.18 18.18 36.09
CA PHE A 418 -0.08 17.15 35.08
C PHE A 418 0.05 17.69 33.65
N SER A 419 -0.33 18.94 33.40
CA SER A 419 -0.08 19.57 32.09
C SER A 419 1.41 19.64 31.75
N TYR A 420 2.23 20.01 32.73
CA TYR A 420 3.68 20.02 32.55
C TYR A 420 4.23 18.62 32.27
N VAL A 421 3.80 17.62 33.05
CA VAL A 421 4.31 16.25 32.95
C VAL A 421 3.91 15.56 31.65
N GLU A 422 2.63 15.66 31.27
CA GLU A 422 2.13 15.11 30.01
C GLU A 422 2.76 15.77 28.77
N SER A 423 3.08 17.07 28.86
CA SER A 423 3.80 17.78 27.80
C SER A 423 5.28 17.41 27.70
N GLY A 424 5.82 16.61 28.63
CA GLY A 424 7.25 16.35 28.75
C GLY A 424 8.07 17.64 28.92
N GLY A 425 7.55 18.57 29.71
CA GLY A 425 8.12 19.90 29.98
C GLY A 425 7.95 20.95 28.87
N ALA A 426 7.22 20.65 27.80
CA ALA A 426 6.99 21.59 26.69
C ALA A 426 5.68 22.37 26.77
N VAL A 427 5.04 22.44 27.95
CA VAL A 427 3.75 23.12 28.17
C VAL A 427 3.76 24.61 27.76
N LEU A 428 4.94 25.24 27.67
CA LEU A 428 5.08 26.62 27.21
C LEU A 428 4.82 26.79 25.70
N LYS A 429 4.81 25.71 24.92
CA LYS A 429 4.42 25.76 23.51
C LYS A 429 2.89 25.83 23.42
N PRO A 430 2.29 26.89 22.83
CA PRO A 430 0.83 27.06 22.80
C PRO A 430 0.08 25.85 22.21
N GLU A 431 0.65 25.24 21.17
CA GLU A 431 0.08 24.07 20.48
C GLU A 431 -0.05 22.84 21.40
N VAL A 432 0.94 22.64 22.27
CA VAL A 432 0.95 21.53 23.24
C VAL A 432 0.08 21.89 24.45
N ALA A 433 0.12 23.15 24.89
CA ALA A 433 -0.68 23.64 26.00
C ALA A 433 -2.18 23.39 25.77
N VAL A 434 -2.70 23.73 24.58
CA VAL A 434 -4.12 23.55 24.25
C VAL A 434 -4.54 22.07 24.30
N GLN A 435 -3.67 21.16 23.85
CA GLN A 435 -3.99 19.74 23.83
C GLN A 435 -3.93 19.07 25.19
N VAL A 436 -3.11 19.57 26.11
CA VAL A 436 -2.84 18.89 27.38
C VAL A 436 -3.56 19.56 28.55
N LEU A 437 -3.73 20.89 28.53
CA LEU A 437 -4.30 21.65 29.66
C LEU A 437 -5.74 21.25 29.97
N LEU A 438 -6.61 21.19 28.96
CA LEU A 438 -8.01 20.82 29.16
C LEU A 438 -8.12 19.36 29.66
N PRO A 439 -7.47 18.36 29.01
CA PRO A 439 -7.44 17.00 29.54
C PRO A 439 -6.90 16.88 30.96
N ALA A 440 -5.78 17.52 31.28
CA ALA A 440 -5.21 17.50 32.62
C ALA A 440 -6.16 18.13 33.65
N THR A 441 -6.90 19.18 33.27
CA THR A 441 -7.90 19.83 34.13
C THR A 441 -9.10 18.92 34.39
N LEU A 442 -9.61 18.26 33.34
CA LEU A 442 -10.71 17.29 33.46
C LEU A 442 -10.30 16.08 34.30
N ALA A 443 -9.11 15.52 34.06
CA ALA A 443 -8.53 14.46 34.87
C ALA A 443 -8.40 14.86 36.35
N SER A 444 -7.79 16.01 36.60
CA SER A 444 -7.61 16.55 37.96
C SER A 444 -8.94 16.76 38.67
N THR A 445 -9.94 17.28 37.96
CA THR A 445 -11.31 17.45 38.49
C THR A 445 -11.91 16.10 38.87
N ALA A 446 -11.88 15.10 37.98
CA ALA A 446 -12.44 13.79 38.27
C ALA A 446 -11.75 13.08 39.45
N VAL A 447 -10.42 13.16 39.53
CA VAL A 447 -9.64 12.56 40.63
C VAL A 447 -9.93 13.27 41.96
N THR A 448 -9.89 14.60 42.01
CA THR A 448 -10.16 15.35 43.24
C THR A 448 -11.59 15.18 43.75
N LEU A 449 -12.58 15.07 42.86
CA LEU A 449 -13.96 14.80 43.23
C LEU A 449 -14.16 13.39 43.78
N THR A 450 -13.39 12.42 43.28
CA THR A 450 -13.49 11.00 43.66
C THR A 450 -12.67 10.68 44.92
N ASP A 451 -11.57 11.38 45.15
CA ASP A 451 -10.68 11.17 46.29
C ASP A 451 -11.24 11.81 47.59
N GLU A 452 -10.65 12.90 48.07
CA GLU A 452 -10.96 13.49 49.37
C GLU A 452 -12.38 14.10 49.46
N LEU A 453 -12.95 14.60 48.34
CA LEU A 453 -14.32 15.15 48.40
C LEU A 453 -15.33 14.03 48.65
N SER A 454 -15.14 12.87 48.03
CA SER A 454 -16.05 11.74 48.24
C SER A 454 -15.98 11.25 49.69
N GLU A 455 -14.80 11.29 50.32
CA GLU A 455 -14.57 10.92 51.72
C GLU A 455 -15.26 11.88 52.71
N ALA A 456 -15.10 13.19 52.51
CA ALA A 456 -15.76 14.20 53.33
C ALA A 456 -17.30 14.13 53.18
N VAL A 457 -17.81 14.00 51.96
CA VAL A 457 -19.26 13.88 51.70
C VAL A 457 -19.82 12.56 52.25
N ALA A 458 -19.09 11.46 52.06
CA ALA A 458 -19.44 10.13 52.58
C ALA A 458 -19.55 10.13 54.11
N SER A 459 -18.65 10.84 54.78
CA SER A 459 -18.66 11.02 56.25
C SER A 459 -19.90 11.80 56.69
N LYS A 460 -20.18 12.94 56.05
CA LYS A 460 -21.34 13.81 56.36
C LYS A 460 -22.67 13.10 56.13
N LEU A 461 -22.81 12.33 55.05
CA LEU A 461 -24.00 11.53 54.77
C LEU A 461 -24.24 10.42 55.79
N ARG A 462 -23.19 9.98 56.50
CA ARG A 462 -23.25 8.98 57.56
C ARG A 462 -23.42 9.60 58.96
N GLY A 463 -23.61 10.91 59.05
CA GLY A 463 -23.83 11.62 60.31
C GLY A 463 -22.56 12.04 61.05
N PHE A 464 -21.39 11.86 60.45
CA PHE A 464 -20.12 12.29 61.03
C PHE A 464 -19.58 13.54 60.34
N TRP A 465 -19.02 14.45 61.11
CA TRP A 465 -18.41 15.65 60.55
C TRP A 465 -16.98 15.36 60.07
N ALA A 466 -16.69 15.73 58.83
CA ALA A 466 -15.36 15.74 58.23
C ALA A 466 -15.27 16.91 57.23
N GLU A 467 -14.09 17.52 57.09
CA GLU A 467 -13.88 18.67 56.22
C GLU A 467 -12.73 18.47 55.25
N TYR A 468 -12.95 18.75 53.96
CA TYR A 468 -11.90 18.79 52.95
C TYR A 468 -11.01 20.03 53.16
N ASN A 469 -9.70 19.85 53.30
CA ASN A 469 -8.77 20.95 53.48
C ASN A 469 -7.49 20.79 52.63
N ILE A 470 -6.86 21.90 52.29
CA ILE A 470 -5.56 21.91 51.61
C ILE A 470 -4.51 21.28 52.52
N TRP A 471 -3.65 20.46 51.95
CA TRP A 471 -2.50 19.86 52.60
C TRP A 471 -1.22 20.43 51.95
N PRO A 472 -0.63 21.51 52.51
CA PRO A 472 0.51 22.19 51.90
C PRO A 472 1.70 21.24 51.61
N HIS A 473 1.97 20.28 52.50
CA HIS A 473 3.07 19.33 52.32
C HIS A 473 2.86 18.41 51.12
N GLY A 474 1.65 17.89 50.92
CA GLY A 474 1.33 17.07 49.77
C GLY A 474 1.28 17.89 48.47
N ALA A 475 0.81 19.14 48.53
CA ALA A 475 0.88 20.06 47.39
C ALA A 475 2.33 20.33 46.97
N ILE A 476 3.22 20.63 47.92
CA ILE A 476 4.66 20.83 47.67
C ILE A 476 5.29 19.55 47.13
N SER A 477 4.99 18.40 47.73
CA SER A 477 5.48 17.09 47.27
C SER A 477 5.10 16.83 45.82
N MET A 478 3.84 17.09 45.47
CA MET A 478 3.33 16.88 44.11
C MET A 478 4.00 17.81 43.09
N ILE A 479 4.15 19.10 43.43
CA ILE A 479 4.88 20.06 42.60
C ILE A 479 6.32 19.60 42.40
N LEU A 480 7.01 19.22 43.47
CA LEU A 480 8.41 18.86 43.43
C LEU A 480 8.65 17.58 42.62
N THR A 481 7.88 16.52 42.90
CA THR A 481 7.97 15.24 42.18
C THR A 481 7.53 15.37 40.73
N GLY A 482 6.50 16.17 40.43
CA GLY A 482 6.06 16.46 39.08
C GLY A 482 7.08 17.23 38.24
N PHE A 483 7.57 18.38 38.72
CA PHE A 483 8.48 19.23 37.95
C PHE A 483 9.92 18.69 37.88
N LEU A 484 10.43 18.05 38.95
CA LEU A 484 11.80 17.55 38.98
C LEU A 484 11.96 16.15 38.41
N LEU A 485 11.00 15.27 38.66
CA LEU A 485 11.11 13.84 38.37
C LEU A 485 10.15 13.38 37.28
N ASN A 486 9.33 14.30 36.74
CA ASN A 486 8.32 14.03 35.73
C ASN A 486 7.33 12.92 36.16
N SER A 487 7.09 12.83 37.46
CA SER A 487 6.25 11.80 38.09
C SER A 487 5.59 12.39 39.33
N PRO A 488 4.42 13.04 39.20
CA PRO A 488 3.71 13.65 40.31
C PRO A 488 3.28 12.58 41.31
N PHE A 489 3.73 12.70 42.56
CA PHE A 489 3.50 11.71 43.59
C PHE A 489 3.15 12.36 44.94
N ALA A 490 1.91 12.80 45.07
CA ALA A 490 1.25 13.18 46.33
C ALA A 490 -0.21 13.61 46.08
N SER A 491 -0.94 13.93 47.16
CA SER A 491 -2.25 14.61 47.10
C SER A 491 -2.13 16.03 47.66
N PRO A 492 -2.67 17.07 46.98
CA PRO A 492 -2.65 18.45 47.45
C PRO A 492 -3.62 18.73 48.61
N ALA A 493 -4.47 17.77 48.99
CA ALA A 493 -5.50 17.92 49.99
C ALA A 493 -5.54 16.74 50.97
N ARG A 494 -6.28 16.92 52.06
CA ARG A 494 -6.60 15.89 53.06
C ARG A 494 -7.99 16.11 53.62
N THR A 495 -8.59 15.03 54.11
CA THR A 495 -9.82 15.06 54.91
C THR A 495 -9.47 15.22 56.40
N LEU A 496 -10.08 16.20 57.06
CA LEU A 496 -9.99 16.43 58.50
C LEU A 496 -11.23 15.86 59.20
N PHE A 497 -11.04 14.87 60.07
CA PHE A 497 -12.13 14.28 60.83
C PHE A 497 -12.43 15.06 62.11
N ALA A 498 -13.69 15.07 62.53
CA ALA A 498 -14.09 15.65 63.81
C ALA A 498 -13.55 14.83 65.00
N LYS A 499 -13.48 15.47 66.16
CA LYS A 499 -13.08 14.82 67.41
C LYS A 499 -14.00 13.65 67.74
N GLY A 500 -13.41 12.49 68.07
CA GLY A 500 -14.15 11.27 68.42
C GLY A 500 -14.74 10.53 67.22
N TYR A 501 -14.26 10.80 66.00
CA TYR A 501 -14.66 10.06 64.81
C TYR A 501 -14.25 8.57 64.95
N PRO A 502 -15.16 7.60 64.69
CA PRO A 502 -14.86 6.18 64.86
C PRO A 502 -13.72 5.68 63.96
N GLU A 503 -12.70 5.04 64.55
CA GLU A 503 -11.53 4.51 63.83
C GLU A 503 -11.93 3.47 62.75
N GLU A 504 -12.89 2.60 63.05
CA GLU A 504 -13.41 1.63 62.07
C GLU A 504 -14.05 2.29 60.84
N GLU A 505 -14.70 3.45 61.03
CA GLU A 505 -15.30 4.18 59.92
C GLU A 505 -14.23 4.89 59.08
N LYS A 506 -13.16 5.41 59.71
CA LYS A 506 -12.01 5.94 58.97
C LYS A 506 -11.36 4.86 58.12
N ALA A 507 -11.03 3.70 58.70
CA ALA A 507 -10.46 2.56 57.98
C ALA A 507 -11.34 2.09 56.81
N ARG A 508 -12.67 2.11 57.00
CA ARG A 508 -13.64 1.79 55.94
C ARG A 508 -13.62 2.80 54.80
N LEU A 509 -13.52 4.09 55.09
CA LEU A 509 -13.39 5.15 54.08
C LEU A 509 -12.12 4.96 53.23
N VAL A 510 -11.02 4.52 53.83
CA VAL A 510 -9.78 4.19 53.09
C VAL A 510 -10.01 3.08 52.06
N LEU A 511 -10.75 2.02 52.42
CA LEU A 511 -11.07 0.95 51.45
C LEU A 511 -12.05 1.42 50.37
N TYR A 512 -13.01 2.30 50.69
CA TYR A 512 -13.86 2.91 49.67
C TYR A 512 -13.06 3.79 48.71
N LYS A 513 -12.09 4.57 49.23
CA LYS A 513 -11.15 5.35 48.42
C LYS A 513 -10.34 4.44 47.50
N PHE A 514 -9.81 3.32 48.03
CA PHE A 514 -9.09 2.33 47.24
C PHE A 514 -9.91 1.80 46.06
N LEU A 515 -11.14 1.35 46.31
CA LEU A 515 -11.99 0.83 45.25
C LEU A 515 -12.41 1.94 44.27
N SER A 516 -12.72 3.14 44.74
CA SER A 516 -13.21 4.24 43.89
C SER A 516 -12.14 4.77 42.96
N LEU A 517 -10.91 4.97 43.47
CA LEU A 517 -9.78 5.40 42.64
C LEU A 517 -9.30 4.28 41.70
N THR A 518 -9.40 3.01 42.09
CA THR A 518 -9.12 1.88 41.20
C THR A 518 -10.16 1.80 40.06
N ALA A 519 -11.45 1.98 40.38
CA ALA A 519 -12.51 2.05 39.37
C ALA A 519 -12.29 3.23 38.40
N LEU A 520 -11.96 4.41 38.94
CA LEU A 520 -11.65 5.60 38.14
C LEU A 520 -10.41 5.39 37.25
N SER A 521 -9.39 4.69 37.74
CA SER A 521 -8.21 4.30 36.96
C SER A 521 -8.60 3.44 35.76
N GLY A 522 -9.52 2.48 35.94
CA GLY A 522 -10.04 1.68 34.82
C GLY A 522 -10.82 2.51 33.79
N LEU A 523 -11.60 3.51 34.23
CA LEU A 523 -12.27 4.44 33.31
C LEU A 523 -11.25 5.21 32.48
N PHE A 524 -10.19 5.73 33.10
CA PHE A 524 -9.14 6.46 32.40
C PHE A 524 -8.38 5.58 31.40
N ALA A 525 -8.11 4.31 31.74
CA ALA A 525 -7.56 3.35 30.80
C ALA A 525 -8.49 3.14 29.58
N ALA A 526 -9.80 3.06 29.79
CA ALA A 526 -10.78 2.95 28.71
C ALA A 526 -10.83 4.21 27.82
N LEU A 527 -10.64 5.41 28.39
CA LEU A 527 -10.58 6.65 27.61
C LEU A 527 -9.37 6.68 26.66
N MET A 528 -8.23 6.09 27.03
CA MET A 528 -7.08 5.96 26.14
C MET A 528 -7.40 5.09 24.92
N ASN A 529 -8.16 4.00 25.10
CA ASN A 529 -8.57 3.13 23.99
C ASN A 529 -9.53 3.81 22.99
N VAL A 530 -10.31 4.80 23.44
CA VAL A 530 -11.18 5.62 22.57
C VAL A 530 -10.41 6.79 21.92
N GLY A 531 -9.11 6.94 22.23
CA GLY A 531 -8.22 7.94 21.64
C GLY A 531 -8.15 9.26 22.40
N LEU A 532 -8.65 9.32 23.64
CA LEU A 532 -8.48 10.45 24.55
C LEU A 532 -7.21 10.25 25.39
N ASP A 533 -6.07 10.08 24.71
CA ASP A 533 -4.80 9.62 25.29
C ASP A 533 -4.31 10.50 26.44
N ALA A 534 -4.27 11.82 26.25
CA ALA A 534 -3.79 12.76 27.27
C ALA A 534 -4.71 12.81 28.51
N LEU A 535 -6.03 12.67 28.32
CA LEU A 535 -6.99 12.65 29.43
C LEU A 535 -6.88 11.35 30.23
N GLY A 536 -6.82 10.24 29.49
CA GLY A 536 -6.68 8.90 30.06
C GLY A 536 -5.36 8.74 30.82
N ASP A 537 -4.22 9.07 30.23
CA ASP A 537 -2.93 8.88 30.90
C ASP A 537 -2.77 9.81 32.11
N ALA A 538 -3.11 11.10 31.98
CA ALA A 538 -3.05 12.05 33.09
C ALA A 538 -3.94 11.61 34.26
N GLY A 539 -5.17 11.21 33.97
CA GLY A 539 -6.14 10.78 34.97
C GLY A 539 -5.75 9.46 35.64
N LEU A 540 -5.24 8.50 34.87
CA LEU A 540 -4.76 7.22 35.37
C LEU A 540 -3.60 7.40 36.34
N VAL A 541 -2.59 8.19 35.96
CA VAL A 541 -1.45 8.48 36.85
C VAL A 541 -1.90 9.26 38.07
N ALA A 542 -2.74 10.27 37.89
CA ALA A 542 -3.25 11.07 39.01
C ALA A 542 -4.01 10.22 40.03
N ALA A 543 -4.91 9.34 39.58
CA ALA A 543 -5.67 8.46 40.45
C ALA A 543 -4.77 7.49 41.22
N LEU A 544 -3.83 6.83 40.53
CA LEU A 544 -2.93 5.84 41.15
C LEU A 544 -1.87 6.48 42.06
N ALA A 545 -1.33 7.64 41.67
CA ALA A 545 -0.38 8.38 42.50
C ALA A 545 -1.04 8.82 43.81
N THR A 546 -2.24 9.40 43.71
CA THR A 546 -3.04 9.83 44.87
C THR A 546 -3.38 8.65 45.77
N LEU A 547 -3.82 7.53 45.18
CA LEU A 547 -4.16 6.31 45.91
C LEU A 547 -2.95 5.75 46.65
N PHE A 548 -1.85 5.48 45.95
CA PHE A 548 -0.68 4.87 46.56
C PHE A 548 -0.06 5.78 47.63
N TYR A 549 0.00 7.09 47.37
CA TYR A 549 0.44 8.07 48.34
C TYR A 549 -0.42 8.06 49.62
N SER A 550 -1.74 8.00 49.49
CA SER A 550 -2.66 8.01 50.64
C SER A 550 -2.49 6.80 51.57
N LEU A 551 -1.93 5.69 51.09
CA LEU A 551 -1.80 4.44 51.83
C LEU A 551 -0.49 4.32 52.63
N PHE A 552 0.39 5.33 52.60
CA PHE A 552 1.55 5.36 53.47
C PHE A 552 1.13 5.39 54.95
N PRO A 553 1.74 4.54 55.81
CA PRO A 553 1.27 4.32 57.18
C PRO A 553 1.82 5.39 58.15
N VAL A 554 1.64 6.67 57.81
CA VAL A 554 2.19 7.80 58.57
C VAL A 554 1.12 8.87 58.75
N PRO A 555 0.92 9.43 59.96
CA PRO A 555 -0.01 10.53 60.15
C PRO A 555 0.41 11.74 59.31
N PRO A 556 -0.54 12.49 58.72
CA PRO A 556 -2.00 12.33 58.80
C PRO A 556 -2.60 11.59 57.59
N LEU A 557 -1.87 10.67 56.95
CA LEU A 557 -2.33 9.98 55.75
C LEU A 557 -3.32 8.85 56.08
N PRO A 558 -4.33 8.59 55.23
CA PRO A 558 -5.35 7.55 55.45
C PRO A 558 -4.78 6.15 55.76
N GLY A 559 -3.62 5.79 55.18
CA GLY A 559 -2.95 4.52 55.42
C GLY A 559 -2.66 4.26 56.91
N TYR A 560 -2.40 5.31 57.69
CA TYR A 560 -2.21 5.20 59.14
C TYR A 560 -3.49 4.69 59.84
N GLU A 561 -4.65 5.23 59.47
CA GLU A 561 -5.96 4.86 60.03
C GLU A 561 -6.31 3.39 59.70
N LEU A 562 -5.96 2.94 58.48
CA LEU A 562 -6.19 1.55 58.09
C LEU A 562 -5.24 0.58 58.82
N VAL A 563 -3.98 0.96 59.05
CA VAL A 563 -3.03 0.14 59.84
C VAL A 563 -3.47 -0.01 61.28
N ALA A 564 -4.06 1.05 61.87
CA ALA A 564 -4.56 1.03 63.23
C ALA A 564 -5.64 -0.06 63.44
N VAL A 565 -6.50 -0.27 62.43
CA VAL A 565 -7.58 -1.26 62.50
C VAL A 565 -7.17 -2.63 61.94
N SER A 566 -6.53 -2.69 60.77
CA SER A 566 -6.14 -3.96 60.12
C SER A 566 -4.86 -3.85 59.28
N LYS A 567 -3.79 -4.42 59.81
CA LYS A 567 -2.48 -4.51 59.12
C LYS A 567 -2.54 -5.33 57.83
N ILE A 568 -3.39 -6.35 57.77
CA ILE A 568 -3.51 -7.24 56.60
C ILE A 568 -4.11 -6.47 55.43
N TRP A 569 -5.25 -5.82 55.64
CA TRP A 569 -5.92 -5.06 54.59
C TRP A 569 -5.11 -3.84 54.15
N TRP A 570 -4.41 -3.18 55.08
CA TRP A 570 -3.42 -2.17 54.71
C TRP A 570 -2.33 -2.74 53.79
N LEU A 571 -1.70 -3.86 54.17
CA LEU A 571 -0.59 -4.44 53.38
C LEU A 571 -1.06 -4.82 51.98
N VAL A 572 -2.23 -5.45 51.86
CA VAL A 572 -2.83 -5.85 50.58
C VAL A 572 -3.08 -4.63 49.69
N THR A 573 -3.73 -3.59 50.21
CA THR A 573 -4.06 -2.39 49.44
C THR A 573 -2.82 -1.57 49.08
N PHE A 574 -1.84 -1.49 49.99
CA PHE A 574 -0.57 -0.79 49.75
C PHE A 574 0.27 -1.47 48.65
N ILE A 575 0.43 -2.80 48.71
CA ILE A 575 1.17 -3.55 47.69
C ILE A 575 0.44 -3.48 46.34
N ALA A 576 -0.88 -3.70 46.33
CA ALA A 576 -1.66 -3.68 45.09
C ALA A 576 -1.60 -2.31 44.38
N SER A 577 -1.81 -1.22 45.13
CA SER A 577 -1.73 0.14 44.56
C SER A 577 -0.32 0.52 44.11
N GLY A 578 0.71 0.19 44.90
CA GLY A 578 2.11 0.46 44.55
C GLY A 578 2.56 -0.31 43.31
N ALA A 579 2.21 -1.60 43.21
CA ALA A 579 2.51 -2.42 42.05
C ALA A 579 1.80 -1.90 40.79
N LEU A 580 0.52 -1.55 40.90
CA LEU A 580 -0.26 -1.00 39.79
C LEU A 580 0.28 0.35 39.33
N TYR A 581 0.60 1.25 40.25
CA TYR A 581 1.22 2.54 39.96
C TYR A 581 2.56 2.38 39.23
N ALA A 582 3.46 1.56 39.77
CA ALA A 582 4.76 1.29 39.13
C ALA A 582 4.60 0.67 37.74
N ALA A 583 3.70 -0.30 37.58
CA ALA A 583 3.44 -0.94 36.29
C ALA A 583 2.93 0.04 35.23
N VAL A 584 2.07 1.00 35.62
CA VAL A 584 1.59 2.07 34.73
C VAL A 584 2.69 3.05 34.35
N LEU A 585 3.53 3.48 35.29
CA LEU A 585 4.64 4.40 34.99
C LEU A 585 5.69 3.79 34.06
N LEU A 586 5.94 2.48 34.22
CA LEU A 586 6.87 1.71 33.40
C LEU A 586 6.25 1.21 32.08
N ARG A 587 4.95 1.45 31.85
CA ARG A 587 4.16 0.88 30.74
C ARG A 587 4.32 -0.65 30.64
N ALA A 588 4.43 -1.33 31.78
CA ALA A 588 4.65 -2.76 31.89
C ALA A 588 3.34 -3.58 31.85
N LEU A 589 2.19 -2.92 31.90
CA LEU A 589 0.86 -3.55 31.92
C LEU A 589 0.03 -3.09 30.72
N GLN A 590 -0.71 -4.03 30.12
CA GLN A 590 -1.62 -3.72 29.01
C GLN A 590 -2.90 -3.03 29.53
N LEU A 591 -3.41 -2.05 28.79
CA LEU A 591 -4.53 -1.19 29.23
C LEU A 591 -5.79 -1.99 29.62
N TYR A 592 -6.13 -3.05 28.89
CA TYR A 592 -7.32 -3.87 29.17
C TYR A 592 -7.26 -4.56 30.54
N VAL A 593 -6.06 -4.81 31.09
CA VAL A 593 -5.91 -5.38 32.44
C VAL A 593 -6.33 -4.35 33.48
N ILE A 594 -5.95 -3.08 33.28
CA ILE A 594 -6.31 -1.97 34.17
C ILE A 594 -7.82 -1.71 34.12
N GLU A 595 -8.41 -1.77 32.92
CA GLU A 595 -9.86 -1.68 32.73
C GLU A 595 -10.60 -2.79 33.49
N ALA A 596 -10.15 -4.03 33.37
CA ALA A 596 -10.74 -5.17 34.07
C ALA A 596 -10.67 -4.99 35.60
N LEU A 597 -9.51 -4.56 36.13
CA LEU A 597 -9.36 -4.27 37.55
C LEU A 597 -10.30 -3.15 38.01
N GLY A 598 -10.46 -2.10 37.21
CA GLY A 598 -11.39 -1.01 37.51
C GLY A 598 -12.85 -1.45 37.49
N LEU A 599 -13.24 -2.31 36.55
CA LEU A 599 -14.59 -2.90 36.51
C LEU A 599 -14.84 -3.79 37.73
N ILE A 600 -13.86 -4.60 38.14
CA ILE A 600 -13.94 -5.39 39.38
C ILE A 600 -14.11 -4.46 40.59
N ALA A 601 -13.33 -3.38 40.70
CA ALA A 601 -13.47 -2.44 41.80
C ALA A 601 -14.86 -1.75 41.81
N LEU A 602 -15.38 -1.36 40.64
CA LEU A 602 -16.71 -0.75 40.50
C LEU A 602 -17.82 -1.73 40.89
N THR A 603 -17.75 -2.98 40.44
CA THR A 603 -18.73 -4.02 40.80
C THR A 603 -18.72 -4.30 42.30
N LEU A 604 -17.55 -4.35 42.94
CA LEU A 604 -17.45 -4.49 44.39
C LEU A 604 -18.09 -3.32 45.14
N LEU A 605 -17.89 -2.07 44.67
CA LEU A 605 -18.55 -0.89 45.24
C LEU A 605 -20.08 -0.96 45.14
N LEU A 606 -20.60 -1.34 43.97
CA LEU A 606 -22.04 -1.48 43.75
C LEU A 606 -22.65 -2.59 44.61
N LEU A 607 -21.97 -3.74 44.70
CA LEU A 607 -22.39 -4.85 45.56
C LEU A 607 -22.45 -4.43 47.03
N GLU A 608 -21.42 -3.73 47.51
CA GLU A 608 -21.37 -3.23 48.89
C GLU A 608 -22.48 -2.21 49.18
N ALA A 609 -22.78 -1.31 48.23
CA ALA A 609 -23.87 -0.35 48.35
C ALA A 609 -25.26 -1.02 48.39
N VAL A 610 -25.48 -2.02 47.52
CA VAL A 610 -26.73 -2.81 47.48
C VAL A 610 -26.90 -3.62 48.76
N TRP A 611 -25.84 -4.29 49.21
CA TRP A 611 -25.87 -5.11 50.41
C TRP A 611 -26.22 -4.30 51.66
N ARG A 612 -25.62 -3.10 51.79
CA ARG A 612 -25.91 -2.18 52.88
C ARG A 612 -27.38 -1.75 52.90
N LYS A 613 -27.96 -1.47 51.72
CA LYS A 613 -29.38 -1.10 51.59
C LYS A 613 -30.32 -2.24 51.98
N LEU A 614 -29.94 -3.50 51.68
CA LEU A 614 -30.77 -4.68 51.94
C LEU A 614 -30.67 -5.22 53.38
N ARG A 615 -29.50 -5.18 54.02
CA ARG A 615 -29.26 -5.85 55.32
C ARG A 615 -28.92 -4.92 56.48
N GLY A 616 -28.95 -3.60 56.29
CA GLY A 616 -28.68 -2.62 57.36
C GLY A 616 -27.21 -2.50 57.79
N GLY A 617 -26.30 -3.29 57.20
CA GLY A 617 -24.86 -3.25 57.45
C GLY A 617 -24.05 -3.66 56.21
N GLY A 618 -22.85 -3.12 56.05
CA GLY A 618 -21.94 -3.43 54.94
C GLY A 618 -21.19 -4.77 55.11
N VAL A 619 -20.54 -5.25 54.06
CA VAL A 619 -19.66 -6.44 54.08
C VAL A 619 -18.24 -6.06 54.50
N LEU A 620 -17.73 -4.92 54.01
CA LEU A 620 -16.42 -4.37 54.38
C LEU A 620 -16.16 -4.29 55.90
N PRO A 621 -17.08 -3.79 56.75
CA PRO A 621 -16.89 -3.69 58.20
C PRO A 621 -16.61 -5.06 58.84
N LYS A 622 -17.29 -6.10 58.36
CA LYS A 622 -17.15 -7.47 58.89
C LYS A 622 -15.85 -8.14 58.45
N LEU A 623 -15.27 -7.69 57.33
CA LEU A 623 -14.00 -8.18 56.81
C LEU A 623 -12.79 -7.51 57.46
N ILE A 624 -12.95 -6.28 57.97
CA ILE A 624 -11.86 -5.51 58.58
C ILE A 624 -11.71 -5.81 60.07
N GLY A 625 -12.83 -6.00 60.79
CA GLY A 625 -12.84 -6.26 62.24
C GLY A 625 -12.72 -7.74 62.64
N GLY A 626 -12.41 -8.63 61.70
CA GLY A 626 -12.30 -10.08 61.89
C GLY A 626 -10.87 -10.59 61.97
#